data_AF-A0A0M9AG99-F1
#
_entry.id   AF-A0A0M9AG99-F1
#
_cell.length_a   1.000
_cell.length_b   1.000
_cell.length_c   1.000
_cell.angle_alpha   90.00
_cell.angle_beta   90.00
_cell.angle_gamma   90.00
#
_symmetry.space_group_name_H-M   'P 1'
#
loop_
_entity.id
_entity.type
_entity.pdbx_description
1 polymer ?
#
loop_
_entity_poly.entity_id
_entity_poly.type
_entity_poly.pdbx_seq_one_letter_code
_entity_poly.pdbx_strand_id
1 'polypeptide(L)'
;MSEHEYPVVGLPTPSETYGPGDAVAIQLDALETNDKPCDDAGIMTAYNFASPANRRSTGPLDRFIAMVESPQYRPMIDFEEAVRGPVEQDENYAEQRVTITGPDGRTTTYEFGLSVQSVGEFRGCWQTDRVVVV
;
A
#
# COMPACT_ATOMS: atom_id res chain seq x y z
N MET A 1 -18.35 -14.28 7.74
CA MET A 1 -17.29 -13.42 7.19
C MET A 1 -17.91 -12.73 6.01
N SER A 2 -18.18 -11.42 6.08
CA SER A 2 -18.66 -10.70 4.91
C SER A 2 -17.45 -10.41 4.03
N GLU A 3 -17.16 -11.35 3.12
CA GLU A 3 -16.12 -11.31 2.08
C GLU A 3 -16.46 -10.33 0.93
N HIS A 4 -17.24 -9.27 1.18
CA HIS A 4 -17.84 -8.48 0.10
C HIS A 4 -17.08 -7.17 -0.25
N GLU A 5 -15.93 -6.91 0.39
CA GLU A 5 -15.17 -5.65 0.22
C GLU A 5 -13.68 -5.86 -0.09
N TYR A 6 -13.22 -7.11 -0.25
CA TYR A 6 -11.84 -7.43 -0.63
C TYR A 6 -11.79 -8.58 -1.63
N PRO A 7 -11.04 -8.45 -2.74
CA PRO A 7 -10.46 -7.20 -3.23
C PRO A 7 -11.53 -6.19 -3.63
N VAL A 8 -11.17 -4.92 -3.67
CA VAL A 8 -11.96 -3.90 -4.34
C VAL A 8 -11.83 -4.12 -5.85
N VAL A 9 -12.92 -4.57 -6.46
CA VAL A 9 -12.99 -4.95 -7.88
C VAL A 9 -12.79 -3.73 -8.77
N GLY A 10 -12.06 -3.90 -9.87
CA GLY A 10 -11.81 -2.84 -10.85
C GLY A 10 -10.64 -1.92 -10.51
N LEU A 11 -9.98 -2.16 -9.38
CA LEU A 11 -8.73 -1.51 -9.00
C LEU A 11 -7.55 -2.49 -9.11
N PRO A 12 -6.30 -2.00 -9.18
CA PRO A 12 -5.13 -2.87 -9.22
C PRO A 12 -5.09 -3.85 -8.04
N THR A 13 -4.60 -5.06 -8.31
CA THR A 13 -4.45 -6.15 -7.33
C THR A 13 -3.05 -6.76 -7.44
N PRO A 14 -2.57 -7.46 -6.39
CA PRO A 14 -1.31 -8.18 -6.47
C PRO A 14 -1.29 -9.24 -7.58
N SER A 15 -0.10 -9.49 -8.14
CA SER A 15 0.15 -10.52 -9.15
C SER A 15 1.45 -11.26 -8.84
N GLU A 16 1.51 -12.56 -9.16
CA GLU A 16 2.73 -13.38 -9.03
C GLU A 16 3.86 -12.90 -9.96
N THR A 17 3.53 -12.12 -10.99
CA THR A 17 4.51 -11.54 -11.91
C THR A 17 5.17 -10.28 -11.38
N TYR A 18 4.65 -9.68 -10.30
CA TYR A 18 5.18 -8.46 -9.71
C TYR A 18 6.27 -8.78 -8.70
N GLY A 19 7.35 -8.00 -8.73
CA GLY A 19 8.34 -7.98 -7.65
C GLY A 19 7.88 -7.11 -6.48
N PRO A 20 8.64 -7.10 -5.37
CA PRO A 20 8.34 -6.26 -4.21
C PRO A 20 8.35 -4.76 -4.55
N GLY A 21 9.28 -4.31 -5.40
CA GLY A 21 9.34 -2.92 -5.85
C GLY A 21 8.17 -2.51 -6.75
N ASP A 22 7.62 -3.43 -7.53
CA ASP A 22 6.41 -3.19 -8.35
C ASP A 22 5.18 -3.05 -7.45
N ALA A 23 5.06 -3.90 -6.42
CA ALA A 23 3.96 -3.81 -5.46
C ALA A 23 3.94 -2.46 -4.73
N VAL A 24 5.11 -1.94 -4.32
CA VAL A 24 5.22 -0.59 -3.73
C VAL A 24 4.91 0.48 -4.77
N ALA A 25 5.44 0.37 -6.00
CA ALA A 25 5.19 1.34 -7.07
C ALA A 25 3.70 1.51 -7.38
N ILE A 26 2.98 0.39 -7.55
CA ILE A 26 1.55 0.41 -7.89
C ILE A 26 0.72 1.10 -6.79
N GLN A 27 1.07 0.88 -5.53
CA GLN A 27 0.41 1.56 -4.41
C GLN A 27 0.68 3.07 -4.44
N LEU A 28 1.94 3.48 -4.67
CA LEU A 28 2.30 4.90 -4.74
C LEU A 28 1.65 5.60 -5.94
N ASP A 29 1.68 5.00 -7.12
CA ASP A 29 1.07 5.56 -8.33
C ASP A 29 -0.45 5.78 -8.14
N ALA A 30 -1.12 4.86 -7.43
CA ALA A 30 -2.54 5.00 -7.12
C ALA A 30 -2.80 6.09 -6.07
N LEU A 31 -1.95 6.18 -5.04
CA LEU A 31 -2.06 7.18 -3.97
C LEU A 31 -1.71 8.61 -4.44
N GLU A 32 -0.87 8.76 -5.46
CA GLU A 32 -0.56 10.06 -6.11
C GLU A 32 -1.82 10.69 -6.73
N THR A 33 -2.78 9.86 -7.15
CA THR A 33 -4.04 10.31 -7.75
C THR A 33 -5.23 9.66 -7.05
N ASN A 34 -5.35 9.90 -5.74
CA ASN A 34 -6.18 9.08 -4.85
C ASN A 34 -7.63 8.94 -5.31
N ASP A 35 -8.22 9.99 -5.89
CA ASP A 35 -9.63 10.01 -6.29
C ASP A 35 -9.88 9.60 -7.75
N LYS A 36 -8.95 8.87 -8.38
CA LYS A 36 -9.11 8.36 -9.76
C LYS A 36 -8.95 6.84 -9.81
N PRO A 37 -9.94 6.10 -10.39
CA PRO A 37 -11.10 6.58 -11.15
C PRO A 37 -12.33 6.98 -10.32
N CYS A 38 -12.29 6.84 -9.00
CA CYS A 38 -13.34 7.24 -8.06
C CYS A 38 -12.70 7.67 -6.74
N ASP A 39 -13.49 8.31 -5.87
CA ASP A 39 -13.07 8.71 -4.52
C ASP A 39 -12.35 7.55 -3.80
N ASP A 40 -11.19 7.85 -3.20
CA ASP A 40 -10.33 6.92 -2.46
C ASP A 40 -9.82 5.69 -3.24
N ALA A 41 -9.85 5.68 -4.56
CA ALA A 41 -9.30 4.62 -5.39
C ALA A 41 -7.82 4.31 -5.08
N GLY A 42 -7.02 5.31 -4.73
CA GLY A 42 -5.63 5.13 -4.29
C GLY A 42 -5.52 4.30 -3.01
N ILE A 43 -6.26 4.71 -1.99
CA ILE A 43 -6.32 3.99 -0.70
C ILE A 43 -6.93 2.60 -0.86
N MET A 44 -8.00 2.45 -1.65
CA MET A 44 -8.60 1.14 -1.95
C MET A 44 -7.61 0.22 -2.68
N THR A 45 -6.76 0.77 -3.56
CA THR A 45 -5.66 0.02 -4.17
C THR A 45 -4.64 -0.41 -3.13
N ALA A 46 -4.23 0.48 -2.22
CA ALA A 46 -3.35 0.10 -1.11
C ALA A 46 -3.97 -1.00 -0.23
N TYR A 47 -5.29 -0.98 -0.03
CA TYR A 47 -6.00 -2.06 0.68
C TYR A 47 -5.92 -3.40 -0.05
N ASN A 48 -6.04 -3.42 -1.39
CA ASN A 48 -5.86 -4.62 -2.21
C ASN A 48 -4.46 -5.25 -2.02
N PHE A 49 -3.44 -4.41 -1.89
CA PHE A 49 -2.05 -4.82 -1.69
C PHE A 49 -1.67 -5.10 -0.22
N ALA A 50 -2.48 -4.72 0.76
CA ALA A 50 -2.23 -5.07 2.15
C ALA A 50 -2.16 -6.60 2.30
N SER A 51 -1.36 -7.14 3.22
CA SER A 51 -1.37 -8.58 3.51
C SER A 51 -2.59 -8.99 4.34
N PRO A 52 -2.96 -10.28 4.42
CA PRO A 52 -3.99 -10.74 5.33
C PRO A 52 -3.72 -10.36 6.80
N ALA A 53 -2.44 -10.34 7.22
CA ALA A 53 -2.07 -9.92 8.56
C ALA A 53 -2.25 -8.41 8.75
N ASN A 54 -1.83 -7.61 7.76
CA ASN A 54 -2.04 -6.17 7.75
C ASN A 54 -3.52 -5.80 7.82
N ARG A 55 -4.38 -6.38 6.97
CA ARG A 55 -5.85 -6.15 7.00
C ARG A 55 -6.48 -6.54 8.34
N ARG A 56 -6.02 -7.63 8.98
CA ARG A 56 -6.50 -8.00 10.32
C ARG A 56 -6.12 -6.97 11.39
N SER A 57 -4.95 -6.36 11.26
CA SER A 57 -4.45 -5.34 12.20
C SER A 57 -5.14 -3.99 12.03
N THR A 58 -5.30 -3.57 10.76
CA THR A 58 -5.82 -2.25 10.39
C THR A 58 -7.35 -2.21 10.34
N GLY A 59 -7.98 -3.34 9.99
CA GLY A 59 -9.42 -3.54 10.00
C GLY A 59 -10.07 -3.61 8.60
N PRO A 60 -11.41 -3.56 8.53
CA PRO A 60 -12.14 -3.49 7.27
C PRO A 60 -11.83 -2.20 6.50
N LEU A 61 -12.24 -2.14 5.23
CA LEU A 61 -11.88 -1.06 4.31
C LEU A 61 -12.15 0.34 4.89
N ASP A 62 -13.34 0.61 5.44
CA ASP A 62 -13.67 1.90 6.05
C ASP A 62 -12.67 2.34 7.14
N ARG A 63 -12.21 1.38 7.95
CA ARG A 63 -11.23 1.66 9.02
C ARG A 63 -9.82 1.86 8.45
N PHE A 64 -9.51 1.15 7.38
CA PHE A 64 -8.26 1.36 6.65
C PHE A 64 -8.22 2.75 6.03
N ILE A 65 -9.30 3.19 5.37
CA ILE A 65 -9.42 4.54 4.82
C ILE A 65 -9.19 5.61 5.89
N ALA A 66 -9.96 5.54 6.99
CA ALA A 66 -9.81 6.49 8.09
C ALA A 66 -8.39 6.49 8.71
N MET A 67 -7.67 5.36 8.66
CA MET A 67 -6.30 5.26 9.13
C MET A 67 -5.30 5.93 8.18
N VAL A 68 -5.45 5.74 6.86
CA VAL A 68 -4.56 6.37 5.86
C VAL A 68 -4.80 7.89 5.79
N GLU A 69 -6.04 8.34 5.98
CA GLU A 69 -6.37 9.79 6.08
C GLU A 69 -5.85 10.45 7.37
N SER A 70 -5.41 9.67 8.36
CA SER A 70 -4.90 10.21 9.61
C SER A 70 -3.63 11.05 9.41
N PRO A 71 -3.31 12.02 10.30
CA PRO A 71 -2.17 12.92 10.11
C PRO A 71 -0.82 12.23 9.88
N GLN A 72 -0.65 11.00 10.39
CA GLN A 72 0.59 10.23 10.25
C GLN A 72 0.83 9.76 8.81
N TYR A 73 -0.24 9.44 8.08
CA TYR A 73 -0.16 8.81 6.75
C TYR A 73 -0.70 9.72 5.64
N ARG A 74 -1.44 10.78 5.99
CA ARG A 74 -1.96 11.80 5.07
C ARG A 74 -0.94 12.34 4.05
N PRO A 75 0.36 12.50 4.35
CA PRO A 75 1.32 12.93 3.34
C PRO A 75 1.45 11.97 2.14
N MET A 76 1.04 10.70 2.27
CA MET A 76 1.00 9.74 1.17
C MET A 76 -0.20 9.92 0.23
N ILE A 77 -1.17 10.78 0.54
CA ILE A 77 -2.34 11.01 -0.31
C ILE A 77 -2.09 12.25 -1.17
N ASP A 78 -2.29 12.14 -2.48
CA ASP A 78 -2.14 13.22 -3.46
C ASP A 78 -0.79 13.95 -3.36
N PHE A 79 0.28 13.20 -3.07
CA PHE A 79 1.62 13.75 -2.89
C PHE A 79 2.18 14.39 -4.17
N GLU A 80 3.16 15.28 -4.03
CA GLU A 80 3.82 15.94 -5.16
C GLU A 80 4.97 15.10 -5.74
N GLU A 81 5.70 14.38 -4.88
CA GLU A 81 6.82 13.54 -5.28
C GLU A 81 6.99 12.33 -4.34
N ALA A 82 7.36 11.19 -4.92
CA ALA A 82 7.80 10.01 -4.18
C ALA A 82 9.18 9.53 -4.68
N VAL A 83 10.18 9.59 -3.80
CA VAL A 83 11.53 9.07 -4.07
C VAL A 83 11.67 7.69 -3.42
N ARG A 84 11.72 6.66 -4.26
CA ARG A 84 11.92 5.26 -3.85
C ARG A 84 13.40 4.94 -3.69
N GLY A 85 13.76 4.41 -2.52
CA GLY A 85 15.08 3.82 -2.28
C GLY A 85 15.23 2.44 -2.93
N PRO A 86 16.42 1.80 -2.78
CA PRO A 86 16.61 0.42 -3.23
C PRO A 86 15.67 -0.53 -2.49
N VAL A 87 15.33 -1.64 -3.14
CA VAL A 87 14.60 -2.74 -2.51
C VAL A 87 15.61 -3.68 -1.86
N GLU A 88 15.49 -3.87 -0.55
CA GLU A 88 16.25 -4.86 0.20
C GLU A 88 15.40 -6.13 0.30
N GLN A 89 15.79 -7.21 -0.37
CA GLN A 89 15.02 -8.45 -0.44
C GLN A 89 15.81 -9.61 0.17
N ASP A 90 15.14 -10.38 1.03
CA ASP A 90 15.64 -11.65 1.59
C ASP A 90 14.57 -12.73 1.43
N GLU A 91 14.84 -13.71 0.56
CA GLU A 91 13.90 -14.77 0.17
C GLU A 91 12.50 -14.23 -0.18
N ASN A 92 11.55 -14.40 0.76
CA ASN A 92 10.13 -14.06 0.66
C ASN A 92 9.77 -12.77 1.40
N TYR A 93 10.75 -12.01 1.88
CA TYR A 93 10.59 -10.74 2.58
C TYR A 93 11.31 -9.63 1.82
N ALA A 94 10.76 -8.41 1.87
CA ALA A 94 11.38 -7.25 1.28
C ALA A 94 11.06 -5.98 2.07
N GLU A 95 11.99 -5.04 2.06
CA GLU A 95 11.82 -3.71 2.62
C GLU A 95 12.18 -2.65 1.57
N GLN A 96 11.42 -1.57 1.52
CA GLN A 96 11.72 -0.43 0.67
C GLN A 96 11.39 0.87 1.40
N ARG A 97 12.38 1.77 1.46
CA ARG A 97 12.17 3.14 1.95
C ARG A 97 11.66 4.04 0.84
N VAL A 98 10.72 4.90 1.18
CA VAL A 98 10.12 5.87 0.26
C VAL A 98 10.03 7.22 0.97
N THR A 99 10.68 8.24 0.41
CA THR A 99 10.53 9.62 0.88
C THR A 99 9.44 10.28 0.07
N ILE A 100 8.39 10.76 0.74
CA ILE A 100 7.23 11.40 0.14
C ILE A 100 7.27 12.89 0.44
N THR A 101 7.10 13.72 -0.58
CA THR A 101 6.86 15.16 -0.45
C THR A 101 5.34 15.39 -0.54
N GLY A 102 4.71 15.71 0.59
CA GLY A 102 3.27 15.98 0.63
C GLY A 102 2.90 17.32 -0.01
N PRO A 103 1.59 17.60 -0.19
CA PRO A 103 1.09 18.84 -0.81
C PRO A 103 1.47 20.14 -0.09
N ASP A 104 1.94 20.05 1.15
CA ASP A 104 2.43 21.20 1.93
C ASP A 104 3.95 21.43 1.77
N GLY A 105 4.59 20.68 0.86
CA GLY A 105 6.02 20.69 0.59
C GLY A 105 6.86 20.01 1.68
N ARG A 106 6.24 19.40 2.70
CA ARG A 106 6.97 18.68 3.75
C ARG A 106 7.29 17.26 3.31
N THR A 107 8.49 16.82 3.65
CA THR A 107 8.92 15.46 3.38
C THR A 107 8.70 14.55 4.58
N THR A 108 8.30 13.31 4.31
CA THR A 108 8.21 12.23 5.32
C THR A 108 8.74 10.94 4.70
N THR A 109 9.58 10.20 5.42
CA THR A 109 10.09 8.92 4.95
C THR A 109 9.29 7.78 5.58
N TYR A 110 8.87 6.84 4.74
CA TYR A 110 8.21 5.62 5.14
C TYR A 110 9.05 4.41 4.78
N GLU A 111 8.96 3.35 5.57
CA GLU A 111 9.50 2.04 5.27
C GLU A 111 8.35 1.07 5.06
N PHE A 112 8.24 0.56 3.83
CA PHE A 112 7.31 -0.49 3.45
C PHE A 112 7.97 -1.84 3.72
N GLY A 113 7.33 -2.68 4.53
CA GLY A 113 7.69 -4.08 4.71
C GLY A 113 6.70 -4.96 3.98
N LEU A 114 7.20 -5.88 3.17
CA LEU A 114 6.40 -6.77 2.34
C LEU A 114 6.83 -8.22 2.52
N SER A 115 5.90 -9.13 2.26
CA SER A 115 6.22 -10.54 2.09
C SER A 115 5.35 -11.22 1.04
N VAL A 116 5.88 -12.30 0.47
CA VAL A 116 5.13 -13.21 -0.39
C VAL A 116 4.12 -13.97 0.47
N GLN A 117 2.83 -13.78 0.21
CA GLN A 117 1.81 -14.38 1.06
C GLN A 117 1.63 -15.87 0.78
N SER A 118 1.58 -16.67 1.84
CA SER A 118 1.33 -18.11 1.77
C SER A 118 -0.15 -18.49 1.84
N VAL A 119 -1.03 -17.52 2.12
CA VAL A 119 -2.48 -17.69 2.31
C VAL A 119 -3.26 -16.51 1.73
N GLY A 120 -4.57 -16.69 1.58
CA GLY A 120 -5.48 -15.67 1.04
C GLY A 120 -5.64 -15.76 -0.48
N GLU A 121 -6.47 -14.88 -1.03
CA GLU A 121 -6.82 -14.85 -2.46
C GLU A 121 -5.61 -14.65 -3.36
N PHE A 122 -4.68 -13.79 -2.96
CA PHE A 122 -3.44 -13.51 -3.70
C PHE A 122 -2.22 -14.22 -3.09
N ARG A 123 -2.39 -15.50 -2.74
CA ARG A 123 -1.27 -16.36 -2.35
C ARG A 123 -0.24 -16.39 -3.49
N GLY A 124 1.04 -16.31 -3.15
CA GLY A 124 2.15 -16.26 -4.11
C GLY A 124 2.53 -14.85 -4.54
N CYS A 125 1.75 -13.83 -4.18
CA CYS A 125 2.01 -12.44 -4.51
C CYS A 125 2.68 -11.69 -3.35
N TRP A 126 3.52 -10.70 -3.69
CA TRP A 126 4.01 -9.70 -2.75
C TRP A 126 2.87 -8.81 -2.25
N GLN A 127 2.72 -8.69 -0.93
CA GLN A 127 1.74 -7.82 -0.28
C GLN A 127 2.40 -7.06 0.88
N THR A 128 1.90 -5.88 1.19
CA THR A 128 2.41 -4.99 2.23
C THR A 128 1.96 -5.46 3.62
N ASP A 129 2.92 -5.85 4.45
CA ASP A 129 2.70 -6.23 5.84
C ASP A 129 2.63 -5.03 6.78
N ARG A 130 3.46 -4.01 6.53
CA ARG A 130 3.56 -2.81 7.37
C ARG A 130 4.03 -1.60 6.57
N VAL A 131 3.63 -0.42 7.03
CA VAL A 131 4.18 0.88 6.62
C VAL A 131 4.43 1.70 7.89
N VAL A 132 5.68 2.07 8.12
CA VAL A 132 6.09 2.83 9.32
C VAL A 132 6.85 4.09 8.92
N VAL A 133 6.69 5.15 9.71
CA VAL A 133 7.48 6.38 9.55
C VAL A 133 8.88 6.15 10.13
N VAL A 134 9.93 6.57 9.43
CA VAL A 134 11.34 6.41 9.82
C VAL A 134 12.14 7.70 9.80
#